data_AF-A0A2J4P0Y6-F1
#
_entry.id   AF-A0A2J4P0Y6-F1
#
_cell.length_a   1.000
_cell.length_b   1.000
_cell.length_c   1.000
_cell.angle_alpha   90.00
_cell.angle_beta   90.00
_cell.angle_gamma   90.00
#
_symmetry.space_group_name_H-M   'P 1'
#
loop_
_entity.id
_entity.type
_entity.pdbx_description
1 polymer ?
#
loop_
_entity_poly.entity_id
_entity_poly.type
_entity_poly.pdbx_seq_one_letter_code
_entity_poly.pdbx_strand_id
1 'polypeptide(L)'
;RWKSAGLYGLSARCVQCDAQRLAHEVVIDSRWHYLRGDEVVIVSHWRMTFDGEGKLHLAVDGERAGTLPPLPRIGLNFQVPDQHQPVSWLGYGPHENYPDRRTSACFSRWQLPLEEMTTPYIFPTENGLRCDNKALDWGRWHVAGDFHFSVQPYSTAQ
;
A
#
# COMPACT_ATOMS: atom_id res chain seq x y z
N ARG A 1 -5.17 18.63 -12.11
CA ARG A 1 -5.48 17.38 -12.86
C ARG A 1 -6.18 16.35 -11.98
N TRP A 2 -5.56 15.85 -10.90
CA TRP A 2 -6.20 14.84 -10.03
C TRP A 2 -7.53 15.26 -9.39
N LYS A 3 -7.59 16.47 -8.80
CA LYS A 3 -8.84 17.04 -8.24
C LYS A 3 -9.93 17.12 -9.30
N SER A 4 -9.62 17.71 -10.47
CA SER A 4 -10.54 17.83 -11.60
C SER A 4 -11.00 16.48 -12.17
N ALA A 5 -10.14 15.46 -12.11
CA ALA A 5 -10.46 14.11 -12.54
C ALA A 5 -11.28 13.31 -11.49
N GLY A 6 -11.54 13.88 -10.32
CA GLY A 6 -12.34 13.26 -9.25
C GLY A 6 -11.61 12.19 -8.43
N LEU A 7 -10.28 12.05 -8.55
CA LEU A 7 -9.55 10.93 -7.93
C LEU A 7 -9.68 10.87 -6.40
N TYR A 8 -9.85 12.00 -5.73
CA TYR A 8 -10.02 12.06 -4.27
C TYR A 8 -11.44 11.76 -3.79
N GLY A 9 -12.41 11.70 -4.71
CA GLY A 9 -13.82 11.49 -4.41
C GLY A 9 -14.37 10.21 -5.02
N LEU A 10 -13.51 9.25 -5.35
CA LEU A 10 -13.96 7.96 -5.89
C LEU A 10 -14.70 7.17 -4.80
N SER A 11 -15.85 6.61 -5.14
CA SER A 11 -16.54 5.63 -4.30
C SER A 11 -16.08 4.23 -4.69
N ALA A 12 -15.85 3.35 -3.71
CA ALA A 12 -15.49 1.96 -3.97
C ALA A 12 -16.73 1.07 -3.79
N ARG A 13 -17.00 0.20 -4.76
CA ARG A 13 -18.08 -0.78 -4.72
C ARG A 13 -17.52 -2.17 -5.00
N CYS A 14 -17.66 -3.07 -4.03
CA CYS A 14 -17.44 -4.49 -4.26
C CYS A 14 -18.59 -5.03 -5.13
N VAL A 15 -18.25 -5.59 -6.29
CA VAL A 15 -19.23 -6.13 -7.26
C VAL A 15 -19.25 -7.66 -7.30
N GLN A 16 -18.20 -8.29 -6.78
CA GLN A 16 -18.08 -9.74 -6.63
C GLN A 16 -17.18 -10.01 -5.42
N CYS A 17 -17.56 -10.98 -4.58
CA CYS A 17 -16.76 -11.44 -3.46
C CYS A 17 -17.13 -12.90 -3.17
N ASP A 18 -16.27 -13.81 -3.58
CA ASP A 18 -16.45 -15.24 -3.44
C ASP A 18 -15.40 -15.80 -2.48
N ALA A 19 -15.83 -16.69 -1.60
CA ALA A 19 -14.93 -17.40 -0.70
C ALA A 19 -14.99 -18.90 -0.98
N GLN A 20 -13.82 -19.50 -1.17
CA GLN A 20 -13.67 -20.93 -1.39
C GLN A 20 -12.73 -21.51 -0.34
N ARG A 21 -13.19 -22.56 0.33
CA ARG A 21 -12.33 -23.40 1.16
C ARG A 21 -11.75 -24.52 0.30
N LEU A 22 -10.43 -24.65 0.32
CA LEU A 22 -9.67 -25.75 -0.26
C LEU A 22 -9.13 -26.64 0.87
N ALA A 23 -8.38 -27.69 0.51
CA ALA A 23 -7.88 -28.67 1.49
C ALA A 23 -7.01 -28.03 2.59
N HIS A 24 -6.15 -27.08 2.21
CA HIS A 24 -5.16 -26.46 3.09
C HIS A 24 -5.18 -24.93 3.05
N GLU A 25 -6.17 -24.33 2.40
CA GLU A 25 -6.23 -22.88 2.24
C GLU A 25 -7.67 -22.38 2.11
N VAL A 26 -7.86 -21.10 2.40
CA VAL A 26 -9.08 -20.36 2.11
C VAL A 26 -8.74 -19.26 1.12
N VAL A 27 -9.43 -19.24 -0.01
CA VAL A 27 -9.28 -18.22 -1.05
C VAL A 27 -10.48 -17.30 -1.01
N ILE A 28 -10.23 -15.99 -0.93
CA ILE A 28 -11.23 -14.94 -1.13
C ILE A 28 -10.86 -14.22 -2.43
N ASP A 29 -11.77 -14.28 -3.40
CA ASP A 29 -11.63 -13.66 -4.71
C ASP A 29 -12.66 -12.52 -4.80
N SER A 30 -12.21 -11.28 -4.97
CA SER A 30 -13.12 -10.13 -5.00
C SER A 30 -12.79 -9.12 -6.09
N ARG A 31 -13.83 -8.54 -6.67
CA ARG A 31 -13.74 -7.49 -7.69
C ARG A 31 -14.35 -6.21 -7.20
N TRP A 32 -13.65 -5.11 -7.45
CA TRP A 32 -14.02 -3.79 -6.98
C TRP A 32 -14.06 -2.81 -8.13
N HIS A 33 -15.12 -2.01 -8.17
CA HIS A 33 -15.25 -0.86 -9.05
C HIS A 33 -15.02 0.41 -8.24
N TYR A 34 -14.19 1.31 -8.74
CA TYR A 34 -14.04 2.66 -8.20
C TYR A 34 -14.72 3.63 -9.16
N LEU A 35 -15.71 4.35 -8.63
CA LEU A 35 -16.62 5.16 -9.43
C LEU A 35 -16.39 6.65 -9.23
N ARG A 36 -16.50 7.40 -10.33
CA ARG A 36 -16.65 8.86 -10.33
C ARG A 36 -18.11 9.17 -10.68
N GLY A 37 -18.93 9.45 -9.67
CA GLY A 37 -20.38 9.40 -9.84
C GLY A 37 -20.81 7.95 -10.12
N ASP A 38 -21.44 7.71 -11.27
CA ASP A 38 -21.86 6.37 -11.72
C ASP A 38 -20.88 5.74 -12.73
N GLU A 39 -19.86 6.47 -13.15
CA GLU A 39 -18.86 5.99 -14.12
C GLU A 39 -17.79 5.15 -13.41
N VAL A 40 -17.61 3.90 -13.82
CA VAL A 40 -16.48 3.06 -13.36
C VAL A 40 -15.19 3.53 -14.04
N VAL A 41 -14.25 4.03 -13.25
CA VAL A 41 -12.98 4.59 -13.76
C VAL A 41 -11.75 3.78 -13.36
N ILE A 42 -11.87 2.89 -12.37
CA ILE A 42 -10.85 1.90 -12.01
C ILE A 42 -11.58 0.59 -11.66
N VAL A 43 -11.00 -0.54 -12.07
CA VAL A 43 -11.40 -1.88 -11.65
C VAL A 43 -10.20 -2.53 -10.99
N SER A 44 -10.39 -3.20 -9.85
CA SER A 44 -9.36 -4.05 -9.25
C SER A 44 -9.90 -5.45 -8.95
N HIS A 45 -9.03 -6.44 -9.12
CA HIS A 45 -9.24 -7.83 -8.75
C HIS A 45 -8.27 -8.18 -7.63
N TRP A 46 -8.80 -8.80 -6.58
CA TRP A 46 -8.09 -9.15 -5.37
C TRP A 46 -8.23 -10.64 -5.15
N ARG A 47 -7.09 -11.33 -5.06
CA ARG A 47 -7.02 -12.71 -4.61
C ARG A 47 -6.27 -12.78 -3.30
N MET A 48 -6.99 -13.15 -2.25
CA MET A 48 -6.47 -13.33 -0.89
C MET A 48 -6.47 -14.82 -0.57
N THR A 49 -5.30 -15.42 -0.41
CA THR A 49 -5.16 -16.82 -0.04
C THR A 49 -4.60 -16.92 1.37
N PHE A 50 -5.38 -17.46 2.30
CA PHE A 50 -4.95 -17.81 3.65
C PHE A 50 -4.49 -19.26 3.64
N ASP A 51 -3.20 -19.50 3.82
CA ASP A 51 -2.64 -20.85 3.82
C ASP A 51 -2.81 -21.56 5.18
N GLY A 52 -2.35 -22.81 5.25
CA GLY A 52 -2.43 -23.65 6.45
C GLY A 52 -1.56 -23.16 7.61
N GLU A 53 -0.65 -22.22 7.38
CA GLU A 53 0.19 -21.58 8.40
C GLU A 53 -0.41 -20.25 8.88
N GLY A 54 -1.54 -19.83 8.31
CA GLY A 54 -2.21 -18.57 8.63
C GLY A 54 -1.61 -17.36 7.93
N LYS A 55 -0.71 -17.56 6.95
CA LYS A 55 -0.15 -16.47 6.13
C LYS A 55 -1.15 -16.07 5.04
N LEU A 56 -1.31 -14.75 4.88
CA LEU A 56 -2.06 -14.16 3.78
C LEU A 56 -1.12 -13.93 2.59
N HIS A 57 -1.40 -14.61 1.48
CA HIS A 57 -0.85 -14.29 0.17
C HIS A 57 -1.84 -13.39 -0.57
N LEU A 58 -1.36 -12.25 -1.05
CA LEU A 58 -2.19 -11.24 -1.67
C LEU A 58 -1.71 -10.93 -3.07
N ALA A 59 -2.58 -11.15 -4.06
CA ALA A 59 -2.39 -10.71 -5.43
C ALA A 59 -3.46 -9.67 -5.78
N VAL A 60 -3.02 -8.56 -6.37
CA VAL A 60 -3.90 -7.47 -6.81
C VAL A 60 -3.53 -7.10 -8.23
N ASP A 61 -4.51 -7.14 -9.12
CA ASP A 61 -4.41 -6.63 -10.47
C ASP A 61 -5.60 -5.69 -10.75
N GLY A 62 -5.54 -4.99 -11.87
CA GLY A 62 -6.59 -4.04 -12.21
C GLY A 62 -6.26 -3.14 -13.38
N GLU A 63 -7.26 -2.38 -13.77
CA GLU A 63 -7.21 -1.47 -14.90
C GLU A 63 -7.77 -0.11 -14.50
N ARG A 64 -7.26 0.94 -15.15
CA ARG A 64 -7.78 2.29 -15.03
C ARG A 64 -8.27 2.78 -16.38
N ALA A 65 -9.29 3.63 -16.38
CA ALA A 65 -9.72 4.32 -17.58
C ALA A 65 -8.56 5.18 -18.14
N GLY A 66 -8.38 5.13 -19.46
CA GLY A 66 -7.37 5.93 -20.16
C GLY A 66 -7.57 7.44 -20.03
N THR A 67 -8.81 7.85 -19.71
CA THR A 67 -9.20 9.25 -19.44
C THR A 67 -8.66 9.77 -18.10
N LEU A 68 -8.26 8.89 -17.18
CA LEU A 68 -7.64 9.32 -15.93
C LEU A 68 -6.21 9.84 -16.18
N PRO A 69 -5.80 10.91 -15.48
CA PRO A 69 -4.39 11.28 -15.42
C PRO A 69 -3.57 10.15 -14.78
N PRO A 70 -2.22 10.16 -14.91
CA PRO A 70 -1.37 9.23 -14.17
C PRO A 70 -1.74 9.21 -12.69
N LEU A 71 -1.93 8.01 -12.15
CA LEU A 71 -2.29 7.83 -10.74
C LEU A 71 -1.09 8.19 -9.87
N PRO A 72 -1.30 8.88 -8.73
CA PRO A 72 -0.20 9.24 -7.83
C PRO A 72 0.44 8.01 -7.17
N ARG A 73 -0.37 6.98 -6.88
CA ARG A 73 0.06 5.71 -6.29
C ARG A 73 -0.97 4.62 -6.59
N ILE A 74 -0.53 3.37 -6.59
CA ILE A 74 -1.38 2.17 -6.55
C ILE A 74 -0.85 1.32 -5.41
N GLY A 75 -1.72 0.94 -4.48
CA GLY A 75 -1.32 0.17 -3.32
C GLY A 75 -2.41 0.10 -2.27
N LEU A 76 -2.00 -0.35 -1.10
CA LEU A 76 -2.83 -0.57 0.07
C LEU A 76 -2.56 0.45 1.14
N ASN A 77 -3.60 0.85 1.85
CA ASN A 77 -3.46 1.58 3.10
C ASN A 77 -4.46 1.02 4.13
N PHE A 78 -4.01 0.92 5.37
CA PHE A 78 -4.86 0.55 6.49
C PHE A 78 -4.26 1.12 7.77
N GLN A 79 -5.11 1.40 8.73
CA GLN A 79 -4.69 1.82 10.06
C GLN A 79 -4.50 0.58 10.94
N VAL A 80 -3.47 0.59 11.77
CA VAL A 80 -3.19 -0.47 12.73
C VAL A 80 -3.15 0.13 14.15
N PRO A 81 -3.37 -0.69 15.19
CA PRO A 81 -3.09 -0.26 16.57
C PRO A 81 -1.63 0.15 16.72
N ASP A 82 -1.34 1.01 17.70
CA ASP A 82 0.03 1.45 18.00
C ASP A 82 0.97 0.25 18.19
N GLN A 83 2.16 0.38 17.61
CA GLN A 83 3.26 -0.57 17.78
C GLN A 83 4.41 0.16 18.45
N HIS A 84 4.99 -0.43 19.49
CA HIS A 84 6.10 0.17 20.24
C HIS A 84 7.47 -0.29 19.73
N GLN A 85 7.50 -1.25 18.80
CA GLN A 85 8.72 -1.74 18.18
C GLN A 85 9.19 -0.77 17.08
N PRO A 86 10.51 -0.66 16.85
CA PRO A 86 11.02 0.07 15.70
C PRO A 86 10.56 -0.59 14.39
N VAL A 87 10.48 0.21 13.33
CA VAL A 87 10.18 -0.26 11.98
C VAL A 87 11.47 -0.82 11.38
N SER A 88 11.49 -2.10 11.01
CA SER A 88 12.61 -2.70 10.28
C SER A 88 12.20 -3.09 8.87
N TRP A 89 13.09 -2.90 7.90
CA TRP A 89 12.83 -3.29 6.52
C TRP A 89 14.09 -3.75 5.81
N LEU A 90 13.91 -4.57 4.77
CA LEU A 90 14.95 -4.94 3.82
C LEU A 90 14.64 -4.23 2.49
N GLY A 91 15.42 -3.21 2.14
CA GLY A 91 15.14 -2.35 0.99
C GLY A 91 16.03 -1.11 0.95
N TYR A 92 15.62 -0.11 0.15
CA TYR A 92 16.36 1.15 0.07
C TYR A 92 16.12 2.04 1.28
N GLY A 93 17.20 2.60 1.83
CA GLY A 93 17.19 3.47 2.99
C GLY A 93 18.57 4.06 3.31
N PRO A 94 18.76 4.59 4.54
CA PRO A 94 17.78 4.63 5.63
C PRO A 94 16.72 5.73 5.46
N HIS A 95 17.03 6.78 4.70
CA HIS A 95 16.20 7.97 4.52
C HIS A 95 15.09 7.78 3.48
N GLU A 96 14.16 8.74 3.47
CA GLU A 96 13.09 8.85 2.50
C GLU A 96 13.61 8.86 1.06
N ASN A 97 13.04 7.99 0.23
CA ASN A 97 13.41 7.85 -1.18
C ASN A 97 12.18 7.52 -2.04
N TYR A 98 12.18 8.05 -3.27
CA TYR A 98 11.12 7.88 -4.28
C TYR A 98 11.68 7.27 -5.55
N PRO A 99 10.85 6.72 -6.46
CA PRO A 99 11.33 6.05 -7.67
C PRO A 99 12.30 6.89 -8.51
N ASP A 100 12.10 8.20 -8.57
CA ASP A 100 12.93 9.19 -9.27
C ASP A 100 14.03 9.82 -8.39
N ARG A 101 14.03 9.55 -7.07
CA ARG A 101 14.98 10.11 -6.08
C ARG A 101 15.42 9.05 -5.07
N ARG A 102 16.16 8.05 -5.53
CA ARG A 102 16.66 6.94 -4.69
C ARG A 102 18.15 6.62 -4.82
N THR A 103 18.88 7.31 -5.69
CA THR A 103 20.28 6.98 -6.00
C THR A 103 21.24 7.10 -4.82
N SER A 104 20.91 7.90 -3.81
CA SER A 104 21.67 8.02 -2.56
C SER A 104 21.27 6.99 -1.49
N ALA A 105 20.17 6.25 -1.69
CA ALA A 105 19.73 5.23 -0.76
C ALA A 105 20.48 3.92 -1.04
N CYS A 106 20.85 3.20 0.01
CA CYS A 106 21.51 1.91 -0.09
C CYS A 106 20.50 0.79 0.19
N PHE A 107 20.58 -0.28 -0.59
CA PHE A 107 19.82 -1.50 -0.32
C PHE A 107 20.47 -2.26 0.84
N SER A 108 19.78 -2.36 1.97
CA SER A 108 20.26 -3.06 3.17
C SER A 108 19.09 -3.43 4.07
N ARG A 109 19.40 -4.05 5.21
CA ARG A 109 18.48 -4.13 6.34
C ARG A 109 18.62 -2.86 7.18
N TRP A 110 17.52 -2.14 7.33
CA TRP A 110 17.42 -0.93 8.11
C TRP A 110 16.47 -1.12 9.29
N GLN A 111 16.63 -0.27 10.30
CA GLN A 111 15.74 -0.19 11.45
C GLN A 111 15.75 1.24 11.97
N LEU A 112 14.57 1.84 12.13
CA LEU A 112 14.38 3.18 12.67
C LEU A 112 13.18 3.20 13.63
N PRO A 113 13.17 4.06 14.64
CA PRO A 113 11.97 4.32 15.42
C PRO A 113 10.91 5.03 14.56
N LEU A 114 9.64 4.98 14.98
CA LEU A 114 8.51 5.50 14.17
C LEU A 114 8.66 7.00 13.88
N GLU A 115 9.16 7.78 14.83
CA GLU A 115 9.39 9.22 14.69
C GLU A 115 10.39 9.57 13.57
N GLU A 116 11.32 8.68 13.24
CA GLU A 116 12.30 8.87 12.16
C GLU A 116 11.79 8.38 10.79
N MET A 117 10.61 7.76 10.74
CA MET A 117 9.98 7.36 9.48
C MET A 117 9.28 8.52 8.76
N THR A 118 9.02 9.63 9.46
CA THR A 118 8.34 10.82 8.93
C THR A 118 9.35 11.93 8.64
N THR A 119 9.21 12.60 7.49
CA THR A 119 9.99 13.80 7.17
C THR A 119 9.19 15.05 7.58
N PRO A 120 9.70 15.89 8.50
CA PRO A 120 8.96 17.02 9.05
C PRO A 120 8.99 18.24 8.11
N TYR A 121 8.38 18.11 6.92
CA TYR A 121 8.21 19.25 6.02
C TYR A 121 7.30 20.30 6.64
N ILE A 122 7.73 21.58 6.61
CA ILE A 122 6.97 22.73 7.15
C ILE A 122 5.57 22.81 6.54
N PHE A 123 5.46 22.52 5.24
CA PHE A 123 4.19 22.34 4.55
C PHE A 123 3.96 20.83 4.38
N PRO A 124 3.04 20.20 5.14
CA PRO A 124 2.85 18.76 5.10
C PRO A 124 2.40 18.27 3.73
N THR A 125 3.04 17.19 3.28
CA THR A 125 2.69 16.43 2.08
C THR A 125 2.85 14.94 2.35
N GLU A 126 2.56 14.10 1.36
CA GLU A 126 3.08 12.74 1.37
C GLU A 126 4.61 12.78 1.55
N ASN A 127 5.11 11.93 2.44
CA ASN A 127 6.52 11.86 2.84
C ASN A 127 6.83 10.44 3.38
N GLY A 128 8.08 10.16 3.69
CA GLY A 128 8.52 8.95 4.36
C GLY A 128 8.53 7.68 3.50
N LEU A 129 8.33 7.78 2.18
CA LEU A 129 8.39 6.61 1.30
C LEU A 129 9.77 5.92 1.34
N ARG A 130 9.77 4.59 1.31
CA ARG A 130 10.94 3.74 1.03
C ARG A 130 10.62 2.90 -0.20
N CYS A 131 11.51 2.86 -1.19
CA CYS A 131 11.31 2.10 -2.43
C CYS A 131 11.97 0.71 -2.43
N ASP A 132 11.53 -0.12 -3.38
CA ASP A 132 12.00 -1.49 -3.68
C ASP A 132 12.33 -2.34 -2.45
N ASN A 133 11.34 -2.51 -1.57
CA ASN A 133 11.50 -3.30 -0.36
C ASN A 133 11.09 -4.74 -0.61
N LYS A 134 11.83 -5.66 0.02
CA LYS A 134 11.58 -7.09 0.02
C LYS A 134 10.88 -7.57 1.28
N ALA A 135 11.09 -6.87 2.40
CA ALA A 135 10.47 -7.20 3.68
C ALA A 135 10.26 -5.93 4.53
N LEU A 136 9.21 -5.94 5.34
CA LEU A 136 8.88 -4.96 6.37
C LEU A 136 8.41 -5.71 7.62
N ASP A 137 9.01 -5.39 8.76
CA ASP A 137 8.72 -5.93 10.07
C ASP A 137 8.40 -4.78 11.03
N TRP A 138 7.18 -4.74 11.55
CA TRP A 138 6.75 -3.73 12.52
C TRP A 138 5.76 -4.30 13.54
N GLY A 139 6.25 -4.54 14.75
CA GLY A 139 5.50 -5.22 15.80
C GLY A 139 5.03 -6.60 15.34
N ARG A 140 3.72 -6.81 15.22
CA ARG A 140 3.12 -8.07 14.74
C ARG A 140 3.02 -8.18 13.21
N TRP A 141 3.34 -7.12 12.48
CA TRP A 141 3.14 -7.05 11.03
C TRP A 141 4.43 -7.45 10.32
N HIS A 142 4.32 -8.52 9.53
CA HIS A 142 5.39 -9.04 8.68
C HIS A 142 4.89 -9.04 7.24
N VAL A 143 5.48 -8.20 6.40
CA VAL A 143 5.11 -8.05 4.99
C VAL A 143 6.31 -8.42 4.14
N ALA A 144 6.11 -9.27 3.14
CA ALA A 144 7.14 -9.64 2.18
C ALA A 144 6.58 -9.53 0.76
N GLY A 145 7.43 -9.15 -0.20
CA GLY A 145 7.02 -8.98 -1.60
C GLY A 145 7.90 -7.97 -2.33
N ASP A 146 7.33 -7.28 -3.30
CA ASP A 146 7.96 -6.20 -4.03
C ASP A 146 7.10 -4.95 -3.91
N PHE A 147 7.48 -4.03 -3.02
CA PHE A 147 6.63 -2.90 -2.67
C PHE A 147 7.40 -1.64 -2.28
N HIS A 148 6.69 -0.52 -2.32
CA HIS A 148 7.08 0.71 -1.66
C HIS A 148 6.20 0.88 -0.43
N PHE A 149 6.73 1.44 0.65
CA PHE A 149 5.93 1.67 1.85
C PHE A 149 6.29 2.99 2.50
N SER A 150 5.32 3.51 3.25
CA SER A 150 5.51 4.51 4.29
C SER A 150 4.73 4.08 5.51
N VAL A 151 5.27 4.35 6.71
CA VAL A 151 4.59 4.15 7.99
C VAL A 151 4.59 5.50 8.69
N GLN A 152 3.40 6.00 9.05
CA GLN A 152 3.24 7.31 9.67
C GLN A 152 2.18 7.28 10.77
N PRO A 153 2.32 8.13 11.81
CA PRO A 153 1.25 8.38 12.78
C PRO A 153 0.14 9.28 12.21
N TYR A 154 0.31 9.81 10.99
CA TYR A 154 -0.63 10.71 10.32
C TYR A 154 -1.27 10.05 9.11
N SER A 155 -2.58 10.24 8.93
CA SER A 155 -3.28 9.82 7.71
C SER A 155 -3.02 10.79 6.57
N THR A 156 -3.14 10.34 5.31
CA THR A 156 -3.02 11.23 4.13
C THR A 156 -4.12 12.32 4.07
N ALA A 157 -5.20 12.18 4.84
CA ALA A 157 -6.33 13.12 4.83
C ALA A 157 -6.26 14.20 5.93
N GLN A 158 -5.38 14.04 6.93
CA GLN A 158 -5.13 15.02 7.98
C GLN A 158 -4.24 16.15 7.45
#